data_AF-A0A932PC02-F1
#
_entry.id   AF-A0A932PC02-F1
#
_cell.length_a   1.000
_cell.length_b   1.000
_cell.length_c   1.000
_cell.angle_alpha   90.00
_cell.angle_beta   90.00
_cell.angle_gamma   90.00
#
_symmetry.space_group_name_H-M   'P 1'
#
loop_
_entity.id
_entity.type
_entity.pdbx_description
1 polymer ?
#
loop_
_entity_poly.entity_id
_entity_poly.type
_entity_poly.pdbx_seq_one_letter_code
_entity_poly.pdbx_strand_id
1 'polypeptide(L)'
;MRTSKWMVLALLVLSVTMTAAVAQQSAPAPGTQQPVSASPQSGPAAEPASASQPISATPAPPPPVAAPVTMDQVVDRVIEREKGLVKMMAPRTPVVETYLQNLTQDTALGPVPSDDRYFLGRMDLSESIDRSDYLKEKDDGMEKRLLGGVTKMFKFQYTPLGFSWMIYADRNDFDRQHYDFRYVRREFMGDVRTLVFDVTPKKTAGKGRFLGRVWVEDQDFNIVRLNGTYTHPSRNTYYFHMDSWRLNLVPGYWVPTYIYSEEGDFTAGAKNKIAFKAQTRMWGYNLKTGAANDELTQIRVDSVKDDTPSAQDASPLAAQREWQQQAEDNVLERLERSGLLAPEGELDKVLQTVVNNLQITNNIELPRPIRTRVLITSPLETFSVGNTIVISRGMIDVLPDEASLAAVLSHELSHIVLGHNLGSQYAFNDRMLFSDEGTYQNLGFKHIPEEEAAADKKAVEMLKNSPYAQKLDAAGLFIKVLQTRAPQLAALLQAHLGNSIAENGTVTRMSSLATSAPALDWNKLDQIAALPLGGRVRLNAWDNKVEMVKAQPVAITSARDKMPFEVTPFFPRLTRFGANSVPATTAPATTASSANATPSPTN
;
A
#
# COMPACT_ATOMS: atom_id res chain seq x y z
N MET A 1 46.21 15.52 -52.35
CA MET A 1 47.65 15.51 -51.99
C MET A 1 47.78 15.09 -50.53
N ARG A 2 48.78 14.23 -50.20
CA ARG A 2 49.30 13.90 -48.85
C ARG A 2 48.35 13.18 -47.85
N THR A 3 48.42 11.84 -47.74
CA THR A 3 49.25 11.01 -46.80
C THR A 3 48.69 10.98 -45.36
N SER A 4 48.01 9.93 -44.88
CA SER A 4 48.44 8.53 -44.61
C SER A 4 49.37 8.35 -43.40
N LYS A 5 48.94 7.52 -42.43
CA LYS A 5 49.78 6.56 -41.68
C LYS A 5 48.95 5.42 -41.06
N TRP A 6 49.49 4.21 -41.08
CA TRP A 6 48.95 2.94 -40.56
C TRP A 6 49.93 2.34 -39.52
N MET A 7 49.42 1.58 -38.53
CA MET A 7 50.09 0.53 -37.69
C MET A 7 49.01 -0.06 -36.75
N VAL A 8 48.70 -1.35 -36.57
CA VAL A 8 49.23 -2.69 -36.99
C VAL A 8 50.23 -3.39 -36.04
N LEU A 9 49.78 -4.53 -35.49
CA LEU A 9 50.50 -5.62 -34.77
C LEU A 9 51.10 -5.32 -33.37
N ALA A 10 51.31 -6.27 -32.44
CA ALA A 10 51.12 -7.74 -32.44
C ALA A 10 50.81 -8.33 -31.03
N LEU A 11 50.51 -9.63 -30.96
CA LEU A 11 50.37 -10.45 -29.74
C LEU A 11 51.71 -10.62 -28.98
N LEU A 12 51.62 -10.95 -27.68
CA LEU A 12 52.46 -12.02 -27.11
C LEU A 12 51.70 -12.84 -26.05
N VAL A 13 51.89 -14.16 -26.08
CA VAL A 13 51.42 -15.13 -25.07
C VAL A 13 52.62 -15.51 -24.19
N LEU A 14 52.42 -15.65 -22.87
CA LEU A 14 53.28 -16.52 -22.06
C LEU A 14 52.54 -17.08 -20.85
N SER A 15 52.78 -18.35 -20.56
CA SER A 15 52.16 -19.14 -19.49
C SER A 15 53.23 -19.66 -18.52
N VAL A 16 52.99 -19.56 -17.20
CA VAL A 16 53.74 -20.29 -16.14
C VAL A 16 52.79 -20.66 -15.00
N THR A 17 53.10 -21.75 -14.31
CA THR A 17 52.25 -22.53 -13.40
C THR A 17 52.71 -22.51 -11.92
N MET A 18 51.80 -22.93 -11.02
CA MET A 18 52.06 -23.34 -9.60
C MET A 18 52.48 -22.21 -8.62
N THR A 19 52.30 -22.30 -7.30
CA THR A 19 51.99 -23.43 -6.37
C THR A 19 51.18 -22.94 -5.16
N ALA A 20 50.59 -23.84 -4.37
CA ALA A 20 49.84 -23.53 -3.14
C ALA A 20 50.73 -23.34 -1.90
N ALA A 21 50.26 -22.58 -0.91
CA ALA A 21 50.71 -22.66 0.49
C ALA A 21 49.59 -22.25 1.47
N VAL A 22 49.30 -23.12 2.44
CA VAL A 22 48.39 -22.86 3.57
C VAL A 22 49.19 -22.21 4.70
N ALA A 23 48.61 -21.23 5.40
CA ALA A 23 49.18 -20.67 6.63
C ALA A 23 48.19 -20.85 7.79
N GLN A 24 48.67 -21.48 8.86
CA GLN A 24 47.90 -21.88 10.04
C GLN A 24 48.71 -21.52 11.30
N GLN A 25 48.14 -20.69 12.18
CA GLN A 25 48.66 -20.36 13.52
C GLN A 25 47.44 -20.25 14.45
N SER A 26 47.20 -21.15 15.43
CA SER A 26 48.02 -21.65 16.55
C SER A 26 47.91 -20.76 17.79
N ALA A 27 47.27 -21.31 18.83
CA ALA A 27 47.06 -20.69 20.15
C ALA A 27 48.27 -20.88 21.09
N PRO A 28 48.32 -20.16 22.23
CA PRO A 28 49.23 -20.49 23.33
C PRO A 28 48.52 -20.76 24.68
N ALA A 29 49.03 -21.78 25.38
CA ALA A 29 48.95 -22.06 26.82
C ALA A 29 50.10 -23.07 27.13
N PRO A 30 50.44 -23.42 28.40
CA PRO A 30 50.02 -22.92 29.71
C PRO A 30 51.21 -22.58 30.66
N GLY A 31 50.94 -22.33 31.95
CA GLY A 31 51.96 -22.27 33.02
C GLY A 31 51.41 -21.78 34.37
N THR A 32 50.71 -22.62 35.14
CA THR A 32 51.22 -23.29 36.37
C THR A 32 51.63 -22.38 37.54
N GLN A 33 50.83 -22.37 38.62
CA GLN A 33 51.26 -22.89 39.94
C GLN A 33 50.09 -22.99 40.94
N GLN A 34 50.01 -24.14 41.61
CA GLN A 34 49.25 -24.43 42.84
C GLN A 34 50.31 -24.74 43.93
N PRO A 35 50.02 -24.69 45.25
CA PRO A 35 49.31 -25.82 45.87
C PRO A 35 48.52 -25.53 47.19
N VAL A 36 47.66 -26.49 47.58
CA VAL A 36 47.24 -26.95 48.97
C VAL A 36 46.78 -25.94 50.06
N SER A 37 45.85 -26.22 50.99
CA SER A 37 45.08 -27.44 51.33
C SER A 37 43.88 -27.18 52.30
N ALA A 38 43.01 -28.19 52.42
CA ALA A 38 42.22 -28.60 53.61
C ALA A 38 40.85 -27.96 53.99
N SER A 39 39.91 -28.87 54.27
CA SER A 39 38.68 -28.78 55.09
C SER A 39 38.72 -30.00 56.07
N PRO A 40 37.78 -30.23 57.04
CA PRO A 40 36.57 -29.48 57.45
C PRO A 40 36.32 -29.37 59.00
N GLN A 41 35.11 -28.89 59.39
CA GLN A 41 34.23 -29.45 60.46
C GLN A 41 33.99 -28.72 61.81
N SER A 42 32.71 -28.75 62.25
CA SER A 42 32.08 -28.49 63.58
C SER A 42 31.71 -27.04 64.01
N GLY A 43 30.53 -26.88 64.64
CA GLY A 43 29.88 -25.62 65.08
C GLY A 43 30.03 -25.32 66.60
N PRO A 44 29.10 -24.61 67.31
CA PRO A 44 27.66 -24.40 67.01
C PRO A 44 27.05 -22.98 67.25
N ALA A 45 25.80 -22.82 66.81
CA ALA A 45 24.67 -22.00 67.34
C ALA A 45 24.86 -20.54 67.86
N ALA A 46 24.21 -19.58 67.17
CA ALA A 46 23.32 -18.55 67.77
C ALA A 46 22.51 -17.78 66.70
N GLU A 47 21.22 -17.56 66.95
CA GLU A 47 20.30 -16.64 66.24
C GLU A 47 19.70 -15.67 67.28
N PRO A 48 19.03 -14.56 66.91
CA PRO A 48 18.98 -13.88 65.61
C PRO A 48 19.32 -12.37 65.70
N ALA A 49 19.60 -11.74 64.55
CA ALA A 49 19.58 -10.28 64.41
C ALA A 49 18.86 -9.89 63.12
N SER A 50 17.91 -8.95 63.22
CA SER A 50 16.89 -8.67 62.21
C SER A 50 17.45 -8.23 60.85
N ALA A 51 17.11 -8.96 59.80
CA ALA A 51 17.41 -8.57 58.42
C ALA A 51 16.51 -7.41 57.96
N SER A 52 17.12 -6.26 57.68
CA SER A 52 16.47 -5.14 57.00
C SER A 52 16.24 -5.47 55.52
N GLN A 53 14.99 -5.43 55.05
CA GLN A 53 14.66 -5.63 53.64
C GLN A 53 15.21 -4.48 52.77
N PRO A 54 15.76 -4.76 51.58
CA PRO A 54 16.08 -3.73 50.60
C PRO A 54 14.77 -3.19 49.98
N ILE A 55 14.59 -1.88 50.00
CA ILE A 55 13.41 -1.22 49.45
C ILE A 55 13.55 -1.16 47.92
N SER A 56 12.77 -1.97 47.21
CA SER A 56 12.63 -1.90 45.75
C SER A 56 11.91 -0.61 45.36
N ALA A 57 12.67 0.45 45.10
CA ALA A 57 12.14 1.73 44.63
C ALA A 57 11.71 1.63 43.15
N THR A 58 10.44 1.30 42.92
CA THR A 58 9.80 1.45 41.60
C THR A 58 9.89 2.92 41.17
N PRO A 59 10.34 3.26 39.94
CA PRO A 59 10.34 4.63 39.47
C PRO A 59 8.91 5.19 39.51
N ALA A 60 8.73 6.35 40.16
CA ALA A 60 7.44 7.04 40.12
C ALA A 60 7.11 7.41 38.66
N PRO A 61 5.83 7.28 38.22
CA PRO A 61 5.44 7.74 36.90
C PRO A 61 5.72 9.25 36.78
N PRO A 62 6.15 9.74 35.59
CA PRO A 62 6.40 11.16 35.40
C PRO A 62 5.13 11.97 35.72
N PRO A 63 5.27 13.18 36.29
CA PRO A 63 4.12 13.99 36.68
C PRO A 63 3.24 14.28 35.45
N PRO A 64 1.90 14.28 35.60
CA PRO A 64 1.00 14.53 34.49
C PRO A 64 1.27 15.92 33.92
N VAL A 65 1.47 15.98 32.61
CA VAL A 65 1.67 17.24 31.89
C VAL A 65 0.43 18.11 32.07
N ALA A 66 0.60 19.31 32.63
CA ALA A 66 -0.52 20.23 32.83
C ALA A 66 -1.21 20.54 31.49
N ALA A 67 -2.53 20.40 31.44
CA ALA A 67 -3.32 20.74 30.27
C ALA A 67 -3.11 22.23 29.91
N PRO A 68 -2.93 22.58 28.62
CA PRO A 68 -2.66 23.95 28.22
C PRO A 68 -3.86 24.85 28.55
N VAL A 69 -3.58 25.97 29.23
CA VAL A 69 -4.57 26.96 29.67
C VAL A 69 -4.73 28.12 28.68
N THR A 70 -3.83 28.26 27.71
CA THR A 70 -3.94 29.25 26.63
C THR A 70 -3.81 28.62 25.24
N MET A 71 -4.34 29.31 24.22
CA MET A 71 -4.18 28.92 22.82
C MET A 71 -2.70 28.93 22.39
N ASP A 72 -1.88 29.79 23.00
CA ASP A 72 -0.45 29.81 22.72
C ASP A 72 0.27 28.55 23.20
N GLN A 73 -0.06 28.05 24.39
CA GLN A 73 0.49 26.79 24.88
C GLN A 73 0.04 25.60 24.02
N VAL A 74 -1.17 25.64 23.44
CA VAL A 74 -1.61 24.65 22.45
C VAL A 74 -0.71 24.68 21.21
N VAL A 75 -0.47 25.86 20.63
CA VAL A 75 0.39 26.00 19.44
C VAL A 75 1.82 25.56 19.72
N ASP A 76 2.35 25.84 20.92
CA ASP A 76 3.69 25.39 21.32
C ASP A 76 3.78 23.87 21.40
N ARG A 77 2.74 23.20 21.93
CA ARG A 77 2.63 21.73 21.89
C ARG A 77 2.51 21.20 20.47
N VAL A 78 1.71 21.82 19.61
CA VAL A 78 1.58 21.42 18.19
C VAL A 78 2.95 21.43 17.49
N ILE A 79 3.75 22.47 17.71
CA ILE A 79 5.12 22.59 17.18
C ILE A 79 6.06 21.51 17.75
N GLU A 80 5.99 21.25 19.06
CA GLU A 80 6.76 20.19 19.73
C GLU A 80 6.40 18.80 19.18
N ARG A 81 5.10 18.51 19.02
CA ARG A 81 4.59 17.26 18.47
C ARG A 81 5.01 17.03 17.03
N GLU A 82 4.95 18.04 16.17
CA GLU A 82 5.37 17.92 14.77
C GLU A 82 6.87 17.64 14.66
N LYS A 83 7.71 18.33 15.46
CA LYS A 83 9.15 18.05 15.56
C LYS A 83 9.43 16.65 16.12
N GLY A 84 8.60 16.18 17.06
CA GLY A 84 8.62 14.81 17.57
C GLY A 84 8.26 13.77 16.50
N LEU A 85 7.28 14.06 15.65
CA LEU A 85 6.87 13.20 14.54
C LEU A 85 7.99 13.08 13.50
N VAL A 86 8.61 14.19 13.08
CA VAL A 86 9.75 14.16 12.14
C VAL A 86 10.88 13.26 12.66
N LYS A 87 11.24 13.37 13.96
CA LYS A 87 12.25 12.49 14.59
C LYS A 87 11.82 11.02 14.62
N MET A 88 10.55 10.74 14.89
CA MET A 88 10.01 9.37 14.89
C MET A 88 9.97 8.77 13.48
N MET A 89 9.71 9.60 12.47
CA MET A 89 9.70 9.21 11.05
C MET A 89 11.09 8.97 10.47
N ALA A 90 12.12 9.69 10.92
CA ALA A 90 13.46 9.66 10.33
C ALA A 90 14.05 8.27 10.02
N PRO A 91 14.01 7.24 10.90
CA PRO A 91 14.63 5.94 10.61
C PRO A 91 13.80 5.00 9.71
N ARG A 92 12.81 5.51 8.94
CA ARG A 92 11.84 4.68 8.21
C ARG A 92 11.89 4.89 6.71
N THR A 93 11.65 3.81 5.97
CA THR A 93 11.67 3.75 4.50
C THR A 93 10.34 3.22 3.92
N PRO A 94 9.20 3.90 4.18
CA PRO A 94 7.89 3.45 3.69
C PRO A 94 7.85 3.31 2.17
N VAL A 95 6.99 2.42 1.71
CA VAL A 95 6.55 2.38 0.31
C VAL A 95 5.60 3.56 0.09
N VAL A 96 5.81 4.29 -1.01
CA VAL A 96 4.98 5.40 -1.45
C VAL A 96 4.45 5.09 -2.84
N GLU A 97 3.13 5.12 -2.97
CA GLU A 97 2.38 4.93 -4.22
C GLU A 97 1.70 6.25 -4.57
N THR A 98 1.86 6.74 -5.79
CA THR A 98 1.07 7.86 -6.32
C THR A 98 0.40 7.45 -7.61
N TYR A 99 -0.93 7.49 -7.63
CA TYR A 99 -1.73 7.34 -8.84
C TYR A 99 -2.40 8.69 -9.18
N LEU A 100 -2.22 9.14 -10.42
CA LEU A 100 -2.64 10.45 -10.91
C LEU A 100 -3.43 10.29 -12.21
N GLN A 101 -4.53 11.04 -12.33
CA GLN A 101 -5.35 11.15 -13.53
C GLN A 101 -5.37 12.60 -13.99
N ASN A 102 -4.82 12.87 -15.17
CA ASN A 102 -5.09 14.11 -15.90
C ASN A 102 -6.56 14.11 -16.32
N LEU A 103 -7.19 15.28 -16.30
CA LEU A 103 -8.62 15.43 -16.54
C LEU A 103 -8.91 16.17 -17.85
N THR A 104 -10.06 15.85 -18.44
CA THR A 104 -10.72 16.62 -19.49
C THR A 104 -12.19 16.84 -19.12
N GLN A 105 -12.82 17.87 -19.66
CA GLN A 105 -14.23 18.13 -19.43
C GLN A 105 -15.09 17.32 -20.42
N ASP A 106 -15.93 16.43 -19.90
CA ASP A 106 -17.06 15.83 -20.58
C ASP A 106 -18.35 16.64 -20.32
N THR A 107 -19.29 16.61 -21.28
CA THR A 107 -20.54 17.39 -21.21
C THR A 107 -21.62 16.77 -20.33
N ALA A 108 -21.61 15.44 -20.13
CA ALA A 108 -22.58 14.71 -19.31
C ALA A 108 -21.98 14.26 -17.96
N LEU A 109 -20.72 13.85 -17.96
CA LEU A 109 -20.01 13.30 -16.79
C LEU A 109 -19.19 14.36 -16.03
N GLY A 110 -18.95 15.53 -16.63
CA GLY A 110 -18.08 16.55 -16.03
C GLY A 110 -16.59 16.25 -16.21
N PRO A 111 -15.71 16.66 -15.29
CA PRO A 111 -14.29 16.32 -15.35
C PRO A 111 -14.07 14.81 -15.25
N VAL A 112 -13.50 14.21 -16.30
CA VAL A 112 -13.20 12.76 -16.41
C VAL A 112 -11.74 12.52 -16.79
N PRO A 113 -11.16 11.33 -16.49
CA PRO A 113 -9.78 11.00 -16.88
C PRO A 113 -9.55 11.08 -18.39
N SER A 114 -8.44 11.70 -18.78
CA SER A 114 -7.95 11.79 -20.17
C SER A 114 -6.64 11.04 -20.42
N ASP A 115 -5.82 10.89 -19.38
CA ASP A 115 -4.51 10.22 -19.37
C ASP A 115 -4.08 10.00 -17.91
N ASP A 116 -3.36 8.93 -17.59
CA ASP A 116 -3.01 8.60 -16.20
C ASP A 116 -1.52 8.26 -15.99
N ARG A 117 -1.07 8.35 -14.74
CA ARG A 117 0.30 8.06 -14.32
C ARG A 117 0.30 7.28 -13.02
N TYR A 118 1.16 6.28 -12.96
CA TYR A 118 1.39 5.46 -11.78
C TYR A 118 2.86 5.55 -11.38
N PHE A 119 3.10 5.71 -10.08
CA PHE A 119 4.43 5.73 -9.48
C PHE A 119 4.42 4.90 -8.20
N LEU A 120 5.43 4.05 -8.03
CA LEU A 120 5.69 3.30 -6.81
C LEU A 120 7.18 3.39 -6.48
N GLY A 121 7.52 3.56 -5.22
CA GLY A 121 8.91 3.55 -4.76
C GLY A 121 9.05 3.53 -3.25
N ARG A 122 10.28 3.40 -2.76
CA ARG A 122 10.65 3.66 -1.37
C ARG A 122 10.91 5.15 -1.18
N MET A 123 10.57 5.70 -0.02
CA MET A 123 10.97 7.06 0.37
C MET A 123 11.82 6.97 1.64
N ASP A 124 13.04 7.50 1.61
CA ASP A 124 13.86 7.67 2.80
C ASP A 124 13.40 8.91 3.59
N LEU A 125 13.06 8.73 4.87
CA LEU A 125 12.66 9.81 5.77
C LEU A 125 13.81 10.40 6.58
N SER A 126 15.01 9.83 6.51
CA SER A 126 16.19 10.29 7.25
C SER A 126 16.80 11.53 6.61
N GLU A 127 16.94 11.54 5.28
CA GLU A 127 17.65 12.60 4.56
C GLU A 127 16.90 13.93 4.62
N SER A 128 17.52 14.95 5.23
CA SER A 128 17.03 16.32 5.27
C SER A 128 17.43 17.10 4.01
N ILE A 129 17.26 16.51 2.82
CA ILE A 129 17.48 17.24 1.57
C ILE A 129 16.42 18.34 1.47
N ASP A 130 16.87 19.57 1.23
CA ASP A 130 15.97 20.72 1.10
C ASP A 130 15.04 20.49 -0.11
N ARG A 131 13.74 20.82 0.06
CA ARG A 131 12.76 20.76 -1.04
C ARG A 131 13.25 21.52 -2.27
N SER A 132 14.08 22.55 -2.07
CA SER A 132 14.64 23.35 -3.16
C SER A 132 15.73 22.64 -3.98
N ASP A 133 16.38 21.59 -3.47
CA ASP A 133 17.48 20.92 -4.17
C ASP A 133 16.99 19.82 -5.14
N TYR A 134 15.94 19.07 -4.78
CA TYR A 134 15.24 18.18 -5.73
C TYR A 134 14.65 18.90 -6.94
N LEU A 135 14.41 20.20 -6.83
CA LEU A 135 13.92 21.06 -7.91
C LEU A 135 15.06 21.69 -8.74
N LYS A 136 16.33 21.38 -8.43
CA LYS A 136 17.52 21.95 -9.08
C LYS A 136 18.40 20.94 -9.84
N GLU A 137 18.22 19.63 -9.66
CA GLU A 137 18.95 18.60 -10.43
C GLU A 137 18.13 18.17 -11.66
N LYS A 138 18.47 18.62 -12.88
CA LYS A 138 19.50 18.09 -13.80
C LYS A 138 19.15 16.77 -14.51
N ASP A 139 18.36 16.88 -15.58
CA ASP A 139 18.56 16.41 -16.98
C ASP A 139 19.59 15.33 -17.41
N ASP A 140 20.47 14.75 -16.59
CA ASP A 140 21.63 13.96 -17.09
C ASP A 140 21.70 12.48 -16.64
N GLY A 141 20.78 12.00 -15.80
CA GLY A 141 20.91 10.67 -15.15
C GLY A 141 20.20 9.49 -15.83
N MET A 142 18.92 9.63 -16.18
CA MET A 142 18.02 8.47 -16.35
C MET A 142 17.59 8.22 -17.81
N GLU A 143 17.62 9.23 -18.68
CA GLU A 143 17.09 9.16 -20.06
C GLU A 143 17.93 8.25 -20.98
N LYS A 144 19.23 8.06 -20.69
CA LYS A 144 20.15 7.24 -21.51
C LYS A 144 19.92 5.73 -21.44
N ARG A 145 18.98 5.22 -20.64
CA ARG A 145 18.71 3.78 -20.52
C ARG A 145 17.36 3.33 -21.12
N LEU A 146 16.56 4.25 -21.66
CA LEU A 146 15.24 3.98 -22.24
C LEU A 146 15.01 4.74 -23.57
N LEU A 147 15.94 4.64 -24.52
CA LEU A 147 15.77 5.23 -25.84
C LEU A 147 14.88 4.36 -26.74
N GLY A 148 13.67 4.85 -27.03
CA GLY A 148 12.74 4.22 -27.97
C GLY A 148 11.52 5.09 -28.31
N GLY A 149 11.69 6.11 -29.16
CA GLY A 149 10.58 6.80 -29.85
C GLY A 149 10.41 8.29 -29.53
N VAL A 150 10.39 9.13 -30.57
CA VAL A 150 10.37 10.60 -30.44
C VAL A 150 8.96 11.17 -30.69
N THR A 151 8.40 11.93 -29.75
CA THR A 151 7.45 13.00 -30.08
C THR A 151 7.47 14.14 -29.04
N LYS A 152 7.71 15.37 -29.51
CA LYS A 152 7.70 16.61 -28.69
C LYS A 152 6.29 17.05 -28.35
N MET A 153 6.11 17.65 -27.16
CA MET A 153 5.53 19.00 -26.91
C MET A 153 5.14 19.12 -25.43
N PHE A 154 5.69 20.13 -24.73
CA PHE A 154 5.28 20.62 -23.40
C PHE A 154 4.70 19.58 -22.40
N LYS A 155 5.43 18.50 -22.11
CA LYS A 155 5.05 17.57 -21.03
C LYS A 155 5.45 18.16 -19.67
N PHE A 156 4.47 18.39 -18.80
CA PHE A 156 4.74 18.55 -17.37
C PHE A 156 5.29 17.24 -16.82
N GLN A 157 6.49 17.26 -16.25
CA GLN A 157 7.11 16.09 -15.64
C GLN A 157 6.74 16.06 -14.15
N TYR A 158 5.75 15.23 -13.81
CA TYR A 158 5.43 14.94 -12.42
C TYR A 158 6.65 14.29 -11.74
N THR A 159 7.15 14.91 -10.68
CA THR A 159 8.22 14.35 -9.85
C THR A 159 7.57 13.57 -8.70
N PRO A 160 7.68 12.22 -8.64
CA PRO A 160 6.90 11.42 -7.68
C PRO A 160 7.19 11.78 -6.22
N LEU A 161 8.47 12.07 -5.91
CA LEU A 161 8.90 12.51 -4.60
C LEU A 161 8.30 13.87 -4.20
N GLY A 162 7.94 14.73 -5.16
CA GLY A 162 7.30 16.03 -4.89
C GLY A 162 5.95 15.90 -4.17
N PHE A 163 5.19 14.83 -4.44
CA PHE A 163 3.97 14.52 -3.71
C PHE A 163 4.27 13.96 -2.31
N SER A 164 5.32 13.15 -2.14
CA SER A 164 5.65 12.55 -0.85
C SER A 164 6.09 13.57 0.21
N TRP A 165 6.62 14.73 -0.21
CA TRP A 165 6.92 15.85 0.70
C TRP A 165 5.68 16.51 1.34
N MET A 166 4.46 16.25 0.82
CA MET A 166 3.19 16.82 1.31
C MET A 166 2.68 16.21 2.64
N ILE A 167 3.48 15.35 3.28
CA ILE A 167 3.20 14.82 4.63
C ILE A 167 3.46 15.81 5.77
N TYR A 168 4.26 16.85 5.54
CA TYR A 168 4.65 17.86 6.53
C TYR A 168 4.16 19.25 6.13
N ALA A 169 3.72 20.04 7.11
CA ALA A 169 3.59 21.49 6.90
C ALA A 169 4.96 22.09 6.58
N ASP A 170 5.90 21.96 7.52
CA ASP A 170 7.30 22.31 7.32
C ASP A 170 8.16 21.32 8.09
N ARG A 171 9.13 20.68 7.44
CA ARG A 171 9.95 19.66 8.10
C ARG A 171 10.98 20.30 9.03
N ASN A 172 11.44 21.51 8.70
CA ASN A 172 12.58 22.14 9.35
C ASN A 172 12.11 23.30 10.24
N ASP A 173 11.29 24.20 9.69
CA ASP A 173 11.02 25.51 10.29
C ASP A 173 9.54 25.70 10.69
N PHE A 174 8.84 24.61 11.06
CA PHE A 174 7.48 24.71 11.60
C PHE A 174 7.51 25.31 13.00
N ASP A 175 7.51 26.64 13.08
CA ASP A 175 7.58 27.40 14.31
C ASP A 175 6.96 28.80 14.20
N ARG A 176 6.94 29.53 15.32
CA ARG A 176 6.42 30.90 15.42
C ARG A 176 7.31 31.99 14.82
N GLN A 177 8.56 31.69 14.47
CA GLN A 177 9.42 32.67 13.78
C GLN A 177 9.03 32.75 12.30
N HIS A 178 8.58 31.62 11.73
CA HIS A 178 8.22 31.48 10.33
C HIS A 178 6.71 31.52 10.06
N TYR A 179 5.87 31.16 11.03
CA TYR A 179 4.42 31.06 10.85
C TYR A 179 3.62 31.87 11.87
N ASP A 180 2.45 32.35 11.41
CA ASP A 180 1.35 32.85 12.23
C ASP A 180 0.25 31.77 12.30
N PHE A 181 -0.24 31.52 13.51
CA PHE A 181 -1.26 30.51 13.80
C PHE A 181 -2.54 31.20 14.27
N ARG A 182 -3.64 30.98 13.56
CA ARG A 182 -4.96 31.53 13.89
C ARG A 182 -5.94 30.41 14.17
N TYR A 183 -6.42 30.32 15.42
CA TYR A 183 -7.51 29.42 15.77
C TYR A 183 -8.80 29.77 15.00
N VAL A 184 -9.50 28.75 14.52
CA VAL A 184 -10.73 28.86 13.73
C VAL A 184 -11.93 28.33 14.50
N ARG A 185 -11.89 27.06 14.91
CA ARG A 185 -13.01 26.34 15.56
C ARG A 185 -12.57 25.01 16.16
N ARG A 186 -13.51 24.32 16.82
CA ARG A 186 -13.42 22.88 17.08
C ARG A 186 -14.19 22.10 16.02
N GLU A 187 -13.75 20.89 15.72
CA GLU A 187 -14.39 20.01 14.73
C GLU A 187 -14.18 18.54 15.11
N PHE A 188 -15.13 17.66 14.77
CA PHE A 188 -14.95 16.21 14.91
C PHE A 188 -14.47 15.62 13.58
N MET A 189 -13.46 14.77 13.64
CA MET A 189 -12.95 13.98 12.53
C MET A 189 -13.15 12.51 12.87
N GLY A 190 -14.29 11.94 12.48
CA GLY A 190 -14.71 10.65 13.02
C GLY A 190 -14.91 10.74 14.54
N ASP A 191 -14.21 9.88 15.30
CA ASP A 191 -14.30 9.80 16.76
C ASP A 191 -13.27 10.71 17.48
N VAL A 192 -12.55 11.54 16.72
CA VAL A 192 -11.46 12.40 17.20
C VAL A 192 -11.93 13.85 17.23
N ARG A 193 -11.88 14.47 18.42
CA ARG A 193 -12.09 15.91 18.57
C ARG A 193 -10.83 16.64 18.16
N THR A 194 -10.99 17.73 17.41
CA THR A 194 -9.88 18.54 16.89
C THR A 194 -10.07 20.02 17.14
N LEU A 195 -8.94 20.72 17.26
CA LEU A 195 -8.80 22.17 17.20
C LEU A 195 -8.29 22.51 15.79
N VAL A 196 -8.94 23.48 15.14
CA VAL A 196 -8.67 23.85 13.75
C VAL A 196 -7.93 25.18 13.70
N PHE A 197 -6.81 25.23 12.99
CA PHE A 197 -5.98 26.42 12.85
C PHE A 197 -5.71 26.74 11.37
N ASP A 198 -5.83 28.02 11.01
CA ASP A 198 -5.23 28.56 9.79
C ASP A 198 -3.75 28.86 10.09
N VAL A 199 -2.86 28.40 9.21
CA VAL A 199 -1.41 28.54 9.29
C VAL A 199 -0.95 29.35 8.09
N THR A 200 -0.37 30.53 8.36
CA THR A 200 0.08 31.47 7.32
C THR A 200 1.57 31.73 7.48
N PRO A 201 2.38 31.67 6.41
CA PRO A 201 3.80 31.97 6.51
C PRO A 201 4.00 33.48 6.62
N LYS A 202 4.92 33.89 7.50
CA LYS A 202 5.31 35.29 7.66
C LYS A 202 6.00 35.79 6.39
N LYS A 203 5.88 37.09 6.12
CA LYS A 203 6.48 37.74 4.94
C LYS A 203 8.00 37.53 4.82
N THR A 204 8.68 37.31 5.95
CA THR A 204 10.12 37.05 6.04
C THR A 204 10.50 35.56 6.06
N ALA A 205 9.52 34.64 6.00
CA ALA A 205 9.77 33.21 6.22
C ALA A 205 10.51 32.50 5.07
N GLY A 206 10.64 33.15 3.90
CA GLY A 206 11.30 32.57 2.73
C GLY A 206 10.35 31.81 1.80
N LYS A 207 10.87 30.82 1.08
CA LYS A 207 10.16 30.08 0.02
C LYS A 207 9.74 28.68 0.46
N GLY A 208 8.79 28.08 -0.25
CA GLY A 208 8.34 26.70 0.00
C GLY A 208 7.61 26.51 1.33
N ARG A 209 7.10 27.59 1.93
CA ARG A 209 6.42 27.59 3.24
C ARG A 209 4.94 27.26 3.08
N PHE A 210 4.41 26.46 4.00
CA PHE A 210 3.02 26.00 3.98
C PHE A 210 2.02 27.15 4.17
N LEU A 211 0.93 27.14 3.40
CA LEU A 211 -0.20 28.02 3.56
C LEU A 211 -1.47 27.18 3.50
N GLY A 212 -2.24 27.19 4.58
CA GLY A 212 -3.44 26.36 4.65
C GLY A 212 -4.00 26.23 6.06
N ARG A 213 -4.64 25.10 6.30
CA ARG A 213 -5.33 24.76 7.54
C ARG A 213 -4.84 23.42 8.08
N VAL A 214 -4.69 23.34 9.40
CA VAL A 214 -4.37 22.10 10.11
C VAL A 214 -5.45 21.77 11.14
N TRP A 215 -5.72 20.48 11.29
CA TRP A 215 -6.57 19.93 12.34
C TRP A 215 -5.66 19.23 13.35
N VAL A 216 -5.79 19.60 14.61
CA VAL A 216 -4.95 19.16 15.73
C VAL A 216 -5.82 18.40 16.71
N GLU A 217 -5.50 17.16 17.07
CA GLU A 217 -6.32 16.42 18.04
C GLU A 217 -6.15 16.92 19.49
N ASP A 218 -7.18 16.71 20.31
CA ASP A 218 -7.36 17.41 21.58
C ASP A 218 -6.72 16.78 22.83
N GLN A 219 -5.95 15.69 22.69
CA GLN A 219 -5.27 15.04 23.82
C GLN A 219 -3.77 15.37 23.84
N ASP A 220 -3.04 14.97 22.79
CA ASP A 220 -1.59 15.13 22.72
C ASP A 220 -1.16 16.30 21.82
N PHE A 221 -2.11 16.94 21.12
CA PHE A 221 -1.91 18.06 20.18
C PHE A 221 -1.12 17.69 18.91
N ASN A 222 -1.26 16.46 18.43
CA ASN A 222 -0.73 16.08 17.11
C ASN A 222 -1.59 16.66 15.97
N ILE A 223 -0.95 17.08 14.88
CA ILE A 223 -1.66 17.38 13.62
C ILE A 223 -2.12 16.05 12.99
N VAL A 224 -3.41 15.96 12.66
CA VAL A 224 -4.05 14.77 12.07
C VAL A 224 -4.46 14.96 10.60
N ARG A 225 -4.67 16.21 10.16
CA ARG A 225 -4.93 16.59 8.76
C ARG A 225 -4.28 17.93 8.43
N LEU A 226 -3.79 18.06 7.21
CA LEU A 226 -3.31 19.31 6.60
C LEU A 226 -4.02 19.53 5.27
N ASN A 227 -4.60 20.72 5.06
CA ASN A 227 -5.23 21.11 3.80
C ASN A 227 -4.65 22.45 3.34
N GLY A 228 -4.02 22.51 2.16
CA GLY A 228 -3.34 23.74 1.72
C GLY A 228 -2.39 23.54 0.56
N THR A 229 -1.43 24.46 0.40
CA THR A 229 -0.38 24.43 -0.62
C THR A 229 0.94 24.99 -0.04
N TYR A 230 2.02 24.98 -0.81
CA TYR A 230 3.26 25.69 -0.49
C TYR A 230 3.36 27.00 -1.27
N THR A 231 3.99 28.01 -0.67
CA THR A 231 4.06 29.37 -1.22
C THR A 231 5.42 29.69 -1.87
N HIS A 232 5.43 30.71 -2.73
CA HIS A 232 6.63 31.25 -3.37
C HIS A 232 7.49 30.19 -4.10
N PRO A 233 6.94 29.47 -5.10
CA PRO A 233 7.71 28.50 -5.89
C PRO A 233 8.92 29.15 -6.57
N SER A 234 9.96 28.34 -6.81
CA SER A 234 11.04 28.66 -7.73
C SER A 234 10.53 28.82 -9.18
N ARG A 235 11.32 29.47 -10.03
CA ARG A 235 11.01 29.60 -11.45
C ARG A 235 10.87 28.20 -12.07
N ASN A 236 9.78 27.98 -12.82
CA ASN A 236 9.39 26.70 -13.42
C ASN A 236 9.03 25.57 -12.41
N THR A 237 8.88 25.88 -11.12
CA THR A 237 8.32 24.97 -10.10
C THR A 237 6.84 25.26 -9.91
N TYR A 238 6.07 24.20 -9.62
CA TYR A 238 4.67 24.30 -9.20
C TYR A 238 4.49 23.61 -7.85
N TYR A 239 3.64 24.18 -7.00
CA TYR A 239 3.18 23.55 -5.77
C TYR A 239 1.69 23.29 -5.92
N PHE A 240 1.29 22.03 -5.79
CA PHE A 240 -0.10 21.62 -5.91
C PHE A 240 -0.80 21.70 -4.56
N HIS A 241 -2.11 21.89 -4.60
CA HIS A 241 -2.95 21.77 -3.42
C HIS A 241 -2.95 20.32 -2.92
N MET A 242 -2.94 20.17 -1.59
CA MET A 242 -2.84 18.90 -0.90
C MET A 242 -3.88 18.82 0.21
N ASP A 243 -4.41 17.62 0.42
CA ASP A 243 -5.19 17.21 1.57
C ASP A 243 -4.55 15.96 2.17
N SER A 244 -3.66 16.19 3.14
CA SER A 244 -2.81 15.18 3.77
C SER A 244 -3.45 14.70 5.08
N TRP A 245 -3.53 13.39 5.27
CA TRP A 245 -4.18 12.73 6.40
C TRP A 245 -3.22 11.76 7.10
N ARG A 246 -3.34 11.75 8.43
CA ARG A 246 -2.57 10.89 9.32
C ARG A 246 -3.50 9.98 10.12
N LEU A 247 -3.05 8.77 10.43
CA LEU A 247 -3.80 7.77 11.20
C LEU A 247 -3.06 7.44 12.51
N ASN A 248 -3.80 7.23 13.60
CA ASN A 248 -3.21 6.85 14.89
C ASN A 248 -3.00 5.34 14.97
N LEU A 249 -1.96 4.88 14.27
CA LEU A 249 -1.62 3.46 14.10
C LEU A 249 -0.65 2.94 15.18
N VAL A 250 -0.10 3.84 16.00
CA VAL A 250 0.82 3.54 17.10
C VAL A 250 0.57 4.47 18.30
N PRO A 251 0.98 4.07 19.53
CA PRO A 251 0.90 4.91 20.71
C PRO A 251 1.52 6.29 20.49
N GLY A 252 0.80 7.34 20.89
CA GLY A 252 1.26 8.73 20.92
C GLY A 252 1.44 9.42 19.55
N TYR A 253 1.44 8.74 18.40
CA TYR A 253 1.73 9.37 17.11
C TYR A 253 0.68 9.14 16.03
N TRP A 254 0.53 10.15 15.18
CA TRP A 254 -0.33 10.14 14.00
C TRP A 254 0.55 10.02 12.75
N VAL A 255 0.54 8.83 12.14
CA VAL A 255 1.42 8.44 11.04
C VAL A 255 0.84 8.94 9.72
N PRO A 256 1.60 9.64 8.84
CA PRO A 256 1.13 10.03 7.52
C PRO A 256 0.72 8.80 6.69
N THR A 257 -0.41 8.86 5.98
CA THR A 257 -0.94 7.67 5.28
C THR A 257 -1.54 8.00 3.92
N TYR A 258 -2.27 9.11 3.82
CA TYR A 258 -2.94 9.50 2.59
C TYR A 258 -2.63 10.96 2.26
N ILE A 259 -2.43 11.26 0.99
CA ILE A 259 -2.49 12.62 0.45
C ILE A 259 -3.41 12.58 -0.77
N TYR A 260 -4.41 13.46 -0.81
CA TYR A 260 -5.14 13.78 -2.03
C TYR A 260 -4.58 15.08 -2.60
N SER A 261 -4.40 15.16 -3.92
CA SER A 261 -4.07 16.40 -4.62
C SER A 261 -5.02 16.60 -5.78
N GLU A 262 -5.48 17.82 -5.98
CA GLU A 262 -6.34 18.20 -7.11
C GLU A 262 -5.96 19.59 -7.58
N GLU A 263 -5.84 19.72 -8.89
CA GLU A 263 -5.66 20.99 -9.59
C GLU A 263 -6.63 21.03 -10.77
N GLY A 264 -7.01 22.24 -11.17
CA GLY A 264 -7.88 22.47 -12.31
C GLY A 264 -8.92 23.54 -12.03
N ASP A 265 -9.18 24.34 -13.04
CA ASP A 265 -10.29 25.28 -13.06
C ASP A 265 -11.05 25.05 -14.37
N PHE A 266 -12.25 24.46 -14.24
CA PHE A 266 -13.14 24.15 -15.37
C PHE A 266 -14.15 25.28 -15.63
N THR A 267 -13.98 26.46 -15.03
CA THR A 267 -14.84 27.62 -15.31
C THR A 267 -14.58 28.19 -16.71
N ALA A 268 -15.61 28.79 -17.30
CA ALA A 268 -15.53 29.35 -18.64
C ALA A 268 -14.50 30.50 -18.71
N GLY A 269 -13.45 30.31 -19.51
CA GLY A 269 -12.37 31.29 -19.67
C GLY A 269 -11.16 31.07 -18.75
N ALA A 270 -11.14 30.01 -17.95
CA ALA A 270 -9.98 29.63 -17.15
C ALA A 270 -8.72 29.47 -18.02
N LYS A 271 -7.60 30.04 -17.56
CA LYS A 271 -6.29 29.98 -18.25
C LYS A 271 -5.37 28.87 -17.74
N ASN A 272 -5.72 28.23 -16.62
CA ASN A 272 -4.95 27.12 -16.09
C ASN A 272 -5.15 25.88 -16.97
N LYS A 273 -4.06 25.32 -17.48
CA LYS A 273 -4.08 24.11 -18.34
C LYS A 273 -3.75 22.83 -17.57
N ILE A 274 -3.39 22.95 -16.29
CA ILE A 274 -3.15 21.82 -15.42
C ILE A 274 -4.49 21.48 -14.76
N ALA A 275 -5.05 20.33 -15.12
CA ALA A 275 -6.21 19.75 -14.46
C ALA A 275 -5.94 18.27 -14.20
N PHE A 276 -5.83 17.89 -12.93
CA PHE A 276 -5.59 16.51 -12.52
C PHE A 276 -6.14 16.24 -11.12
N LYS A 277 -6.35 14.96 -10.81
CA LYS A 277 -6.47 14.47 -9.43
C LYS A 277 -5.43 13.40 -9.16
N ALA A 278 -4.94 13.31 -7.93
CA ALA A 278 -4.01 12.27 -7.51
C ALA A 278 -4.30 11.77 -6.10
N GLN A 279 -4.07 10.48 -5.88
CA GLN A 279 -3.99 9.86 -4.56
C GLN A 279 -2.56 9.38 -4.34
N THR A 280 -1.92 9.85 -3.27
CA THR A 280 -0.70 9.25 -2.74
C THR A 280 -1.04 8.44 -1.48
N ARG A 281 -0.55 7.21 -1.42
CA ARG A 281 -0.65 6.29 -0.29
C ARG A 281 0.74 5.93 0.22
N MET A 282 0.83 5.68 1.52
CA MET A 282 2.09 5.38 2.18
C MET A 282 1.90 4.25 3.17
N TRP A 283 2.79 3.25 3.16
CA TRP A 283 2.71 2.09 4.05
C TRP A 283 4.08 1.44 4.27
N GLY A 284 4.13 0.35 5.03
CA GLY A 284 5.39 -0.31 5.37
C GLY A 284 6.25 0.47 6.37
N TYR A 285 5.65 1.33 7.19
CA TYR A 285 6.39 2.06 8.24
C TYR A 285 6.99 1.15 9.32
N ASN A 286 6.50 -0.09 9.41
CA ASN A 286 7.04 -1.14 10.25
C ASN A 286 6.89 -2.51 9.54
N LEU A 287 7.52 -2.65 8.37
CA LEU A 287 7.75 -3.96 7.78
C LEU A 287 8.56 -4.80 8.78
N LYS A 288 7.92 -5.83 9.37
CA LYS A 288 8.60 -6.78 10.23
C LYS A 288 9.76 -7.39 9.45
N THR A 289 11.00 -7.07 9.84
CA THR A 289 12.20 -7.53 9.15
C THR A 289 12.52 -8.97 9.56
N GLY A 290 11.72 -9.91 9.05
CA GLY A 290 11.87 -11.36 9.25
C GLY A 290 11.20 -11.88 10.53
N ALA A 291 10.33 -12.88 10.38
CA ALA A 291 9.77 -13.66 11.49
C ALA A 291 10.86 -14.42 12.28
N ALA A 292 12.02 -14.68 11.68
CA ALA A 292 13.14 -15.42 12.28
C ALA A 292 13.63 -14.88 13.64
N ASN A 293 13.54 -13.57 13.91
CA ASN A 293 13.90 -13.01 15.22
C ASN A 293 12.79 -13.17 16.28
N ASP A 294 11.52 -13.18 15.87
CA ASP A 294 10.39 -13.55 16.74
C ASP A 294 10.44 -15.07 17.05
N GLU A 295 10.80 -15.91 16.08
CA GLU A 295 11.01 -17.36 16.29
C GLU A 295 12.14 -17.64 17.29
N LEU A 296 13.33 -17.07 17.07
CA LEU A 296 14.48 -17.23 17.99
C LEU A 296 14.22 -16.74 19.41
N THR A 297 13.29 -15.80 19.61
CA THR A 297 12.89 -15.32 20.94
C THR A 297 11.69 -16.05 21.53
N GLN A 298 10.96 -16.84 20.74
CA GLN A 298 9.83 -17.67 21.18
C GLN A 298 10.16 -19.15 21.40
N ILE A 299 11.36 -19.62 21.05
CA ILE A 299 11.86 -20.94 21.46
C ILE A 299 12.05 -20.97 22.99
N ARG A 300 10.99 -21.34 23.71
CA ARG A 300 11.12 -21.92 25.06
C ARG A 300 11.65 -23.34 24.91
N VAL A 301 12.78 -23.61 25.55
CA VAL A 301 13.47 -24.91 25.48
C VAL A 301 12.80 -25.92 26.40
N ASP A 302 11.57 -26.30 26.07
CA ASP A 302 10.86 -27.45 26.66
C ASP A 302 10.78 -28.56 25.60
N SER A 303 11.87 -29.32 25.49
CA SER A 303 12.00 -30.58 24.73
C SER A 303 11.18 -30.67 23.43
N VAL A 304 11.65 -29.99 22.37
CA VAL A 304 11.15 -30.25 21.01
C VAL A 304 11.47 -31.70 20.66
N LYS A 305 10.46 -32.55 20.69
CA LYS A 305 10.53 -33.90 20.15
C LYS A 305 10.21 -33.81 18.68
N ASP A 306 11.06 -34.39 17.85
CA ASP A 306 10.78 -34.50 16.42
C ASP A 306 9.64 -35.52 16.23
N ASP A 307 8.42 -35.00 16.18
CA ASP A 307 7.19 -35.76 15.88
C ASP A 307 6.94 -35.83 14.37
N THR A 308 7.92 -35.49 13.50
CA THR A 308 7.86 -35.99 12.13
C THR A 308 7.82 -37.52 12.20
N PRO A 309 6.87 -38.17 11.50
CA PRO A 309 6.88 -39.62 11.39
C PRO A 309 8.25 -40.06 10.84
N SER A 310 8.63 -41.32 11.06
CA SER A 310 9.71 -41.95 10.31
C SER A 310 9.27 -42.11 8.84
N ALA A 311 9.21 -40.99 8.13
CA ALA A 311 8.65 -40.84 6.82
C ALA A 311 9.61 -41.45 5.80
N GLN A 312 9.07 -42.31 4.95
CA GLN A 312 9.80 -42.75 3.76
C GLN A 312 10.04 -41.54 2.87
N ASP A 313 11.17 -41.53 2.16
CA ASP A 313 11.52 -40.46 1.22
C ASP A 313 10.34 -40.12 0.29
N ALA A 314 10.09 -38.84 0.09
CA ALA A 314 9.00 -38.37 -0.75
C ALA A 314 9.13 -38.97 -2.16
N SER A 315 8.07 -39.61 -2.65
CA SER A 315 8.03 -40.13 -4.02
C SER A 315 8.33 -38.99 -5.02
N PRO A 316 8.88 -39.26 -6.23
CA PRO A 316 9.26 -38.19 -7.16
C PRO A 316 8.15 -37.18 -7.48
N LEU A 317 6.88 -37.63 -7.51
CA LEU A 317 5.73 -36.75 -7.71
C LEU A 317 5.37 -35.93 -6.45
N ALA A 318 5.57 -36.47 -5.25
CA ALA A 318 5.40 -35.74 -4.00
C ALA A 318 6.48 -34.66 -3.85
N ALA A 319 7.75 -35.03 -4.04
CA ALA A 319 8.88 -34.09 -4.04
C ALA A 319 8.70 -32.96 -5.07
N GLN A 320 8.19 -33.26 -6.28
CA GLN A 320 7.90 -32.24 -7.29
C GLN A 320 6.80 -31.24 -6.85
N ARG A 321 5.81 -31.69 -6.06
CA ARG A 321 4.73 -30.84 -5.52
C ARG A 321 5.21 -30.00 -4.34
N GLU A 322 6.02 -30.58 -3.46
CA GLU A 322 6.69 -29.85 -2.37
C GLU A 322 7.61 -28.76 -2.93
N TRP A 323 8.36 -29.06 -3.99
CA TRP A 323 9.20 -28.09 -4.69
C TRP A 323 8.40 -26.94 -5.33
N GLN A 324 7.22 -27.24 -5.89
CA GLN A 324 6.28 -26.22 -6.39
C GLN A 324 5.70 -25.36 -5.26
N GLN A 325 5.43 -25.97 -4.09
CA GLN A 325 4.97 -25.24 -2.92
C GLN A 325 6.06 -24.32 -2.36
N GLN A 326 7.30 -24.79 -2.28
CA GLN A 326 8.44 -23.97 -1.87
C GLN A 326 8.66 -22.78 -2.82
N ALA A 327 8.54 -23.00 -4.14
CA ALA A 327 8.60 -21.92 -5.13
C ALA A 327 7.52 -20.85 -4.92
N GLU A 328 6.32 -21.28 -4.56
CA GLU A 328 5.16 -20.44 -4.30
C GLU A 328 5.31 -19.65 -2.99
N ASP A 329 5.65 -20.33 -1.88
CA ASP A 329 5.82 -19.72 -0.57
C ASP A 329 7.00 -18.72 -0.57
N ASN A 330 8.12 -19.03 -1.25
CA ASN A 330 9.24 -18.11 -1.46
C ASN A 330 8.81 -16.79 -2.14
N VAL A 331 7.94 -16.86 -3.16
CA VAL A 331 7.42 -15.69 -3.87
C VAL A 331 6.51 -14.86 -2.95
N LEU A 332 5.62 -15.51 -2.20
CA LEU A 332 4.69 -14.83 -1.31
C LEU A 332 5.44 -14.14 -0.15
N GLU A 333 6.41 -14.81 0.48
CA GLU A 333 7.27 -14.21 1.51
C GLU A 333 8.04 -13.01 0.94
N ARG A 334 8.58 -13.12 -0.27
CA ARG A 334 9.30 -12.02 -0.93
C ARG A 334 8.41 -10.81 -1.20
N LEU A 335 7.19 -11.03 -1.68
CA LEU A 335 6.22 -9.96 -1.94
C LEU A 335 5.72 -9.32 -0.63
N GLU A 336 5.53 -10.10 0.43
CA GLU A 336 5.13 -9.59 1.76
C GLU A 336 6.27 -8.79 2.41
N ARG A 337 7.50 -9.31 2.40
CA ARG A 337 8.70 -8.66 2.94
C ARG A 337 9.04 -7.34 2.24
N SER A 338 8.87 -7.27 0.92
CA SER A 338 9.02 -6.02 0.15
C SER A 338 7.86 -5.04 0.37
N GLY A 339 6.82 -5.44 1.10
CA GLY A 339 5.65 -4.64 1.38
C GLY A 339 4.70 -4.49 0.19
N LEU A 340 4.75 -5.39 -0.79
CA LEU A 340 3.84 -5.39 -1.94
C LEU A 340 2.62 -6.29 -1.71
N LEU A 341 2.76 -7.38 -0.95
CA LEU A 341 1.67 -8.25 -0.50
C LEU A 341 1.24 -7.86 0.92
N ALA A 342 -0.06 -7.93 1.21
CA ALA A 342 -0.56 -7.81 2.57
C ALA A 342 -0.34 -9.12 3.34
N PRO A 343 0.00 -9.08 4.65
CA PRO A 343 -0.05 -10.25 5.52
C PRO A 343 -1.45 -10.86 5.56
N GLU A 344 -1.54 -12.16 5.84
CA GLU A 344 -2.81 -12.88 5.84
C GLU A 344 -3.85 -12.29 6.81
N GLY A 345 -5.09 -12.15 6.33
CA GLY A 345 -6.14 -11.44 7.06
C GLY A 345 -7.58 -11.77 6.64
N GLU A 346 -8.53 -11.00 7.17
CA GLU A 346 -9.96 -11.24 6.94
C GLU A 346 -10.40 -11.03 5.48
N LEU A 347 -9.72 -10.16 4.74
CA LEU A 347 -10.01 -9.95 3.32
C LEU A 347 -9.69 -11.20 2.49
N ASP A 348 -8.60 -11.90 2.81
CA ASP A 348 -8.26 -13.17 2.14
C ASP A 348 -9.36 -14.21 2.36
N LYS A 349 -9.98 -14.29 3.54
CA LYS A 349 -11.11 -15.20 3.81
C LYS A 349 -12.35 -14.86 2.97
N VAL A 350 -12.60 -13.57 2.71
CA VAL A 350 -13.70 -13.12 1.83
C VAL A 350 -13.44 -13.57 0.39
N LEU A 351 -12.22 -13.35 -0.11
CA LEU A 351 -11.80 -13.80 -1.45
C LEU A 351 -11.87 -15.32 -1.58
N GLN A 352 -11.33 -16.05 -0.58
CA GLN A 352 -11.38 -17.50 -0.50
C GLN A 352 -12.81 -18.04 -0.50
N THR A 353 -13.78 -17.34 0.10
CA THR A 353 -15.19 -17.75 0.07
C THR A 353 -15.74 -17.76 -1.36
N VAL A 354 -15.41 -16.75 -2.17
CA VAL A 354 -15.82 -16.68 -3.58
C VAL A 354 -15.14 -17.78 -4.42
N VAL A 355 -13.86 -18.04 -4.18
CA VAL A 355 -13.12 -19.13 -4.85
C VAL A 355 -13.67 -20.50 -4.45
N ASN A 356 -13.93 -20.73 -3.17
CA ASN A 356 -14.53 -21.98 -2.68
C ASN A 356 -15.90 -22.23 -3.31
N ASN A 357 -16.74 -21.21 -3.46
CA ASN A 357 -18.02 -21.32 -4.16
C ASN A 357 -17.83 -21.78 -5.61
N LEU A 358 -16.88 -21.19 -6.34
CA LEU A 358 -16.54 -21.59 -7.72
C LEU A 358 -16.03 -23.03 -7.79
N GLN A 359 -15.16 -23.45 -6.85
CA GLN A 359 -14.63 -24.81 -6.79
C GLN A 359 -15.72 -25.85 -6.52
N ILE A 360 -16.58 -25.60 -5.51
CA ILE A 360 -17.63 -26.52 -5.08
C ILE A 360 -18.64 -26.76 -6.20
N THR A 361 -19.14 -25.70 -6.85
CA THR A 361 -20.18 -25.89 -7.89
C THR A 361 -19.65 -26.41 -9.22
N ASN A 362 -18.33 -26.45 -9.41
CA ASN A 362 -17.67 -27.03 -10.58
C ASN A 362 -16.99 -28.38 -10.31
N ASN A 363 -17.15 -28.94 -9.11
CA ASN A 363 -16.52 -30.19 -8.67
C ASN A 363 -14.98 -30.18 -8.87
N ILE A 364 -14.32 -29.08 -8.52
CA ILE A 364 -12.88 -28.89 -8.71
C ILE A 364 -12.11 -29.44 -7.50
N GLU A 365 -11.58 -30.64 -7.66
CA GLU A 365 -10.66 -31.27 -6.73
C GLU A 365 -9.21 -31.07 -7.21
N LEU A 366 -8.39 -30.42 -6.38
CA LEU A 366 -6.98 -30.15 -6.67
C LEU A 366 -6.08 -30.79 -5.61
N PRO A 367 -4.87 -31.26 -5.98
CA PRO A 367 -3.98 -31.96 -5.05
C PRO A 367 -3.33 -31.05 -3.99
N ARG A 368 -3.42 -29.72 -4.17
CA ARG A 368 -3.03 -28.70 -3.19
C ARG A 368 -4.19 -27.70 -3.04
N PRO A 369 -4.46 -27.17 -1.85
CA PRO A 369 -5.53 -26.19 -1.64
C PRO A 369 -5.26 -24.91 -2.43
N ILE A 370 -6.33 -24.21 -2.85
CA ILE A 370 -6.21 -22.85 -3.38
C ILE A 370 -6.10 -21.87 -2.21
N ARG A 371 -5.19 -20.90 -2.32
CA ARG A 371 -5.14 -19.72 -1.44
C ARG A 371 -5.51 -18.46 -2.22
N THR A 372 -5.98 -17.44 -1.53
CA THR A 372 -6.12 -16.07 -2.07
C THR A 372 -5.31 -15.09 -1.25
N ARG A 373 -4.60 -14.15 -1.89
CA ARG A 373 -3.82 -13.09 -1.22
C ARG A 373 -4.02 -11.73 -1.88
N VAL A 374 -3.87 -10.65 -1.12
CA VAL A 374 -4.05 -9.27 -1.59
C VAL A 374 -2.71 -8.59 -1.89
N LEU A 375 -2.51 -8.17 -3.15
CA LEU A 375 -1.47 -7.23 -3.55
C LEU A 375 -1.92 -5.81 -3.18
N ILE A 376 -1.07 -5.03 -2.51
CA ILE A 376 -1.46 -3.76 -1.88
C ILE A 376 -1.70 -2.63 -2.91
N THR A 377 -1.22 -2.76 -4.15
CA THR A 377 -1.14 -1.68 -5.15
C THR A 377 -2.46 -1.39 -5.90
N SER A 378 -2.47 -0.24 -6.59
CA SER A 378 -3.61 0.33 -7.34
C SER A 378 -3.83 -0.18 -8.76
N PRO A 379 -2.82 -0.60 -9.56
CA PRO A 379 -3.07 -1.13 -10.89
C PRO A 379 -4.02 -2.32 -10.83
N LEU A 380 -4.95 -2.43 -11.79
CA LEU A 380 -5.96 -3.50 -11.83
C LEU A 380 -5.26 -4.77 -12.32
N GLU A 381 -4.85 -5.60 -11.36
CA GLU A 381 -3.91 -6.68 -11.60
C GLU A 381 -4.33 -7.92 -10.83
N THR A 382 -4.33 -9.05 -11.53
CA THR A 382 -4.46 -10.40 -10.96
C THR A 382 -3.47 -11.34 -11.62
N PHE A 383 -3.01 -12.32 -10.86
CA PHE A 383 -2.14 -13.40 -11.34
C PHE A 383 -2.26 -14.61 -10.41
N SER A 384 -1.78 -15.77 -10.88
CA SER A 384 -1.60 -16.95 -10.04
C SER A 384 -0.11 -17.25 -9.81
N VAL A 385 0.21 -17.73 -8.61
CA VAL A 385 1.52 -18.25 -8.22
C VAL A 385 1.30 -19.63 -7.65
N GLY A 386 1.62 -20.68 -8.41
CA GLY A 386 1.32 -22.05 -8.02
C GLY A 386 -0.18 -22.25 -7.79
N ASN A 387 -0.61 -22.51 -6.55
CA ASN A 387 -2.02 -22.62 -6.17
C ASN A 387 -2.57 -21.37 -5.45
N THR A 388 -1.82 -20.26 -5.41
CA THR A 388 -2.27 -18.99 -4.82
C THR A 388 -2.73 -18.00 -5.89
N ILE A 389 -3.97 -17.52 -5.78
CA ILE A 389 -4.49 -16.40 -6.57
C ILE A 389 -4.14 -15.09 -5.86
N VAL A 390 -3.50 -14.17 -6.57
CA VAL A 390 -3.18 -12.83 -6.07
C VAL A 390 -4.03 -11.80 -6.81
N ILE A 391 -4.65 -10.89 -6.05
CA ILE A 391 -5.52 -9.82 -6.58
C ILE A 391 -5.15 -8.47 -5.96
N SER A 392 -5.09 -7.43 -6.79
CA SER A 392 -4.73 -6.09 -6.31
C SER A 392 -5.85 -5.39 -5.54
N ARG A 393 -5.45 -4.56 -4.58
CA ARG A 393 -6.32 -3.64 -3.84
C ARG A 393 -7.14 -2.78 -4.80
N GLY A 394 -6.50 -2.26 -5.85
CA GLY A 394 -7.16 -1.48 -6.90
C GLY A 394 -8.25 -2.25 -7.62
N MET A 395 -8.04 -3.53 -7.95
CA MET A 395 -9.08 -4.39 -8.52
C MET A 395 -10.27 -4.55 -7.57
N ILE A 396 -10.03 -4.83 -6.29
CA ILE A 396 -11.09 -5.00 -5.28
C ILE A 396 -11.89 -3.69 -5.09
N ASP A 397 -11.23 -2.53 -5.15
CA ASP A 397 -11.87 -1.21 -5.02
C ASP A 397 -12.90 -0.92 -6.13
N VAL A 398 -12.62 -1.32 -7.37
CA VAL A 398 -13.40 -0.87 -8.55
C VAL A 398 -14.52 -1.82 -8.98
N LEU A 399 -14.50 -3.07 -8.53
CA LEU A 399 -15.51 -4.07 -8.87
C LEU A 399 -16.88 -3.72 -8.24
N PRO A 400 -18.00 -3.71 -8.98
CA PRO A 400 -19.29 -3.28 -8.43
C PRO A 400 -19.88 -4.29 -7.43
N ASP A 401 -19.67 -5.59 -7.62
CA ASP A 401 -20.31 -6.65 -6.83
C ASP A 401 -19.50 -7.96 -6.77
N GLU A 402 -20.04 -8.94 -6.05
CA GLU A 402 -19.42 -10.27 -5.88
C GLU A 402 -19.41 -11.08 -7.19
N ALA A 403 -20.35 -10.86 -8.11
CA ALA A 403 -20.39 -11.58 -9.38
C ALA A 403 -19.25 -11.11 -10.32
N SER A 404 -18.98 -9.81 -10.33
CA SER A 404 -17.81 -9.23 -10.99
C SER A 404 -16.50 -9.71 -10.36
N LEU A 405 -16.44 -9.80 -9.03
CA LEU A 405 -15.28 -10.36 -8.32
C LEU A 405 -15.07 -11.85 -8.66
N ALA A 406 -16.15 -12.65 -8.68
CA ALA A 406 -16.09 -14.05 -9.08
C ALA A 406 -15.61 -14.21 -10.52
N ALA A 407 -15.98 -13.30 -11.44
CA ALA A 407 -15.51 -13.32 -12.82
C ALA A 407 -14.01 -13.04 -12.95
N VAL A 408 -13.46 -12.15 -12.13
CA VAL A 408 -12.02 -11.89 -12.08
C VAL A 408 -11.27 -13.08 -11.45
N LEU A 409 -11.75 -13.59 -10.32
CA LEU A 409 -11.11 -14.73 -9.63
C LEU A 409 -11.22 -16.04 -10.42
N SER A 410 -12.27 -16.24 -11.21
CA SER A 410 -12.43 -17.44 -12.04
C SER A 410 -11.41 -17.52 -13.18
N HIS A 411 -10.88 -16.39 -13.67
CA HIS A 411 -9.77 -16.37 -14.64
C HIS A 411 -8.50 -17.00 -14.04
N GLU A 412 -8.07 -16.52 -12.88
CA GLU A 412 -6.87 -17.04 -12.21
C GLU A 412 -7.08 -18.48 -11.72
N LEU A 413 -8.29 -18.83 -11.26
CA LEU A 413 -8.63 -20.22 -10.93
C LEU A 413 -8.52 -21.13 -12.16
N SER A 414 -8.88 -20.66 -13.37
CA SER A 414 -8.72 -21.44 -14.59
C SER A 414 -7.26 -21.77 -14.89
N HIS A 415 -6.32 -20.83 -14.71
CA HIS A 415 -4.89 -21.09 -14.90
C HIS A 415 -4.41 -22.24 -14.02
N ILE A 416 -4.82 -22.24 -12.74
CA ILE A 416 -4.46 -23.29 -11.78
C ILE A 416 -5.12 -24.62 -12.15
N VAL A 417 -6.40 -24.62 -12.55
CA VAL A 417 -7.16 -25.82 -12.96
C VAL A 417 -6.63 -26.44 -14.26
N LEU A 418 -6.17 -25.62 -15.20
CA LEU A 418 -5.57 -26.06 -16.46
C LEU A 418 -4.09 -26.46 -16.30
N GLY A 419 -3.48 -26.20 -15.13
CA GLY A 419 -2.08 -26.51 -14.87
C GLY A 419 -1.10 -25.60 -15.61
N HIS A 420 -1.50 -24.36 -15.91
CA HIS A 420 -0.61 -23.32 -16.42
C HIS A 420 0.35 -22.93 -15.29
N ASN A 421 1.53 -23.56 -15.29
CA ASN A 421 2.35 -23.69 -14.08
C ASN A 421 3.31 -22.51 -13.87
N LEU A 422 3.54 -22.22 -12.59
CA LEU A 422 4.68 -21.43 -12.14
C LEU A 422 5.99 -22.11 -12.57
N GLY A 423 6.93 -21.33 -13.12
CA GLY A 423 8.27 -21.84 -13.41
C GLY A 423 9.04 -22.22 -12.14
N SER A 424 9.62 -23.41 -12.13
CA SER A 424 10.31 -23.98 -10.95
C SER A 424 11.57 -23.22 -10.51
N GLN A 425 12.00 -22.19 -11.26
CA GLN A 425 13.09 -21.30 -10.87
C GLN A 425 12.90 -20.64 -9.49
N TYR A 426 11.67 -20.45 -9.03
CA TYR A 426 11.40 -19.68 -7.82
C TYR A 426 11.59 -20.46 -6.50
N ALA A 427 11.75 -21.80 -6.56
CA ALA A 427 12.15 -22.60 -5.39
C ALA A 427 13.62 -22.40 -5.00
N PHE A 428 14.44 -21.88 -5.92
CA PHE A 428 15.86 -21.61 -5.68
C PHE A 428 16.01 -20.31 -4.88
N ASN A 429 16.28 -20.43 -3.57
CA ASN A 429 16.38 -19.29 -2.65
C ASN A 429 17.39 -18.22 -3.10
N ASP A 430 18.49 -18.60 -3.77
CA ASP A 430 19.47 -17.66 -4.35
C ASP A 430 18.83 -16.69 -5.35
N ARG A 431 17.82 -17.13 -6.10
CA ARG A 431 17.09 -16.30 -7.06
C ARG A 431 16.11 -15.33 -6.40
N MET A 432 15.89 -15.46 -5.08
CA MET A 432 15.12 -14.51 -4.28
C MET A 432 16.00 -13.46 -3.58
N LEU A 433 17.33 -13.51 -3.74
CA LEU A 433 18.28 -12.60 -3.07
C LEU A 433 18.53 -11.29 -3.87
N PHE A 434 17.47 -10.55 -4.19
CA PHE A 434 17.54 -9.21 -4.81
C PHE A 434 17.15 -8.07 -3.84
N SER A 435 17.29 -6.79 -4.23
CA SER A 435 16.78 -5.66 -3.43
C SER A 435 15.28 -5.45 -3.66
N ASP A 436 14.56 -4.81 -2.73
CA ASP A 436 13.09 -4.68 -2.83
C ASP A 436 12.66 -3.90 -4.09
N GLU A 437 13.47 -2.94 -4.52
CA GLU A 437 13.29 -2.15 -5.74
C GLU A 437 13.39 -3.02 -7.00
N GLY A 438 14.11 -4.14 -6.92
CA GLY A 438 14.24 -5.12 -8.00
C GLY A 438 13.04 -6.05 -8.17
N THR A 439 12.04 -6.01 -7.29
CA THR A 439 10.98 -7.05 -7.25
C THR A 439 10.22 -7.20 -8.57
N TYR A 440 9.77 -6.11 -9.20
CA TYR A 440 9.11 -6.14 -10.52
C TYR A 440 10.03 -6.44 -11.71
N GLN A 441 11.36 -6.49 -11.50
CA GLN A 441 12.33 -6.87 -12.53
C GLN A 441 12.71 -8.36 -12.45
N ASN A 442 12.60 -8.96 -11.26
CA ASN A 442 13.03 -10.33 -10.99
C ASN A 442 11.87 -11.32 -10.85
N LEU A 443 10.65 -10.84 -10.58
CA LEU A 443 9.43 -11.65 -10.53
C LEU A 443 8.51 -11.33 -11.70
N GLY A 444 7.93 -12.38 -12.30
CA GLY A 444 6.93 -12.29 -13.35
C GLY A 444 6.19 -13.61 -13.53
N PHE A 445 4.88 -13.51 -13.72
CA PHE A 445 3.90 -14.61 -13.78
C PHE A 445 3.02 -14.45 -15.02
N LYS A 446 3.67 -14.11 -16.16
CA LYS A 446 2.99 -13.89 -17.43
C LYS A 446 2.77 -15.20 -18.17
N HIS A 447 1.51 -15.48 -18.48
CA HIS A 447 1.05 -16.56 -19.33
C HIS A 447 1.14 -16.19 -20.81
N ILE A 448 1.26 -17.21 -21.67
CA ILE A 448 1.23 -17.03 -23.13
C ILE A 448 -0.21 -16.82 -23.64
N PRO A 449 -0.43 -16.23 -24.83
CA PRO A 449 -1.77 -15.92 -25.34
C PRO A 449 -2.71 -17.13 -25.42
N GLU A 450 -2.17 -18.32 -25.70
CA GLU A 450 -2.92 -19.58 -25.75
C GLU A 450 -3.44 -20.00 -24.36
N GLU A 451 -2.64 -19.78 -23.31
CA GLU A 451 -3.02 -20.05 -21.92
C GLU A 451 -4.07 -19.05 -21.43
N GLU A 452 -3.91 -17.75 -21.72
CA GLU A 452 -4.91 -16.72 -21.40
C GLU A 452 -6.27 -17.03 -22.08
N ALA A 453 -6.26 -17.41 -23.36
CA ALA A 453 -7.49 -17.74 -24.10
C ALA A 453 -8.16 -19.03 -23.58
N ALA A 454 -7.38 -20.03 -23.16
CA ALA A 454 -7.90 -21.23 -22.52
C ALA A 454 -8.48 -20.93 -21.12
N ALA A 455 -7.81 -20.05 -20.36
CA ALA A 455 -8.26 -19.62 -19.05
C ALA A 455 -9.57 -18.82 -19.11
N ASP A 456 -9.69 -17.86 -20.04
CA ASP A 456 -10.91 -17.10 -20.33
C ASP A 456 -12.09 -18.04 -20.61
N LYS A 457 -11.89 -19.02 -21.51
CA LYS A 457 -12.93 -19.99 -21.87
C LYS A 457 -13.36 -20.82 -20.65
N LYS A 458 -12.39 -21.34 -19.90
CA LYS A 458 -12.66 -22.17 -18.71
C LYS A 458 -13.32 -21.36 -17.59
N ALA A 459 -13.00 -20.08 -17.46
CA ALA A 459 -13.57 -19.17 -16.48
C ALA A 459 -15.06 -18.93 -16.76
N VAL A 460 -15.41 -18.70 -18.02
CA VAL A 460 -16.81 -18.55 -18.47
C VAL A 460 -17.61 -19.85 -18.31
N GLU A 461 -17.01 -21.02 -18.53
CA GLU A 461 -17.62 -22.31 -18.20
C GLU A 461 -17.89 -22.43 -16.69
N MET A 462 -16.90 -22.10 -15.85
CA MET A 462 -17.04 -22.18 -14.39
C MET A 462 -18.11 -21.23 -13.85
N LEU A 463 -18.18 -20.00 -14.37
CA LEU A 463 -19.17 -19.00 -13.97
C LEU A 463 -20.60 -19.42 -14.31
N LYS A 464 -20.83 -20.06 -15.46
CA LYS A 464 -22.16 -20.57 -15.86
C LYS A 464 -22.65 -21.70 -14.96
N ASN A 465 -21.74 -22.45 -14.36
CA ASN A 465 -22.03 -23.51 -13.39
C ASN A 465 -21.93 -23.02 -11.93
N SER A 466 -22.06 -21.72 -11.66
CA SER A 466 -21.87 -21.13 -10.33
C SER A 466 -23.09 -20.36 -9.83
N PRO A 467 -23.14 -19.97 -8.54
CA PRO A 467 -24.19 -19.09 -8.00
C PRO A 467 -24.27 -17.73 -8.70
N TYR A 468 -23.23 -17.35 -9.45
CA TYR A 468 -23.11 -16.08 -10.16
C TYR A 468 -23.69 -16.12 -11.59
N ALA A 469 -24.11 -17.29 -12.10
CA ALA A 469 -24.55 -17.48 -13.48
C ALA A 469 -25.68 -16.53 -13.93
N GLN A 470 -26.58 -16.17 -13.02
CA GLN A 470 -27.71 -15.25 -13.27
C GLN A 470 -27.37 -13.76 -13.04
N LYS A 471 -26.10 -13.44 -12.77
CA LYS A 471 -25.60 -12.07 -12.47
C LYS A 471 -24.43 -11.64 -13.35
N LEU A 472 -24.11 -12.40 -14.40
CA LEU A 472 -22.97 -12.11 -15.29
C LEU A 472 -23.13 -10.81 -16.09
N ASP A 473 -24.33 -10.25 -16.17
CA ASP A 473 -24.60 -8.91 -16.70
C ASP A 473 -23.74 -7.83 -16.03
N ALA A 474 -23.55 -7.90 -14.71
CA ALA A 474 -22.74 -6.94 -13.96
C ALA A 474 -21.25 -7.07 -14.33
N ALA A 475 -20.75 -8.31 -14.40
CA ALA A 475 -19.38 -8.59 -14.83
C ALA A 475 -19.11 -8.15 -16.27
N GLY A 476 -20.04 -8.40 -17.20
CA GLY A 476 -19.91 -7.93 -18.58
C GLY A 476 -20.07 -6.41 -18.72
N LEU A 477 -20.87 -5.75 -17.87
CA LEU A 477 -20.92 -4.28 -17.78
C LEU A 477 -19.58 -3.71 -17.26
N PHE A 478 -18.96 -4.35 -16.29
CA PHE A 478 -17.61 -4.00 -15.82
C PHE A 478 -16.59 -4.04 -16.97
N ILE A 479 -16.57 -5.12 -17.76
CA ILE A 479 -15.71 -5.23 -18.95
C ILE A 479 -16.03 -4.13 -19.99
N LYS A 480 -17.32 -3.77 -20.20
CA LYS A 480 -17.68 -2.67 -21.12
C LYS A 480 -17.19 -1.30 -20.66
N VAL A 481 -17.34 -0.95 -19.39
CA VAL A 481 -16.85 0.34 -18.89
C VAL A 481 -15.32 0.36 -18.83
N LEU A 482 -14.68 -0.77 -18.53
CA LEU A 482 -13.23 -0.94 -18.62
C LEU A 482 -12.73 -0.68 -20.05
N GLN A 483 -13.34 -1.32 -21.06
CA GLN A 483 -13.04 -1.09 -22.48
C GLN A 483 -13.31 0.37 -22.91
N THR A 484 -14.33 1.02 -22.34
CA THR A 484 -14.64 2.43 -22.63
C THR A 484 -13.56 3.38 -22.10
N ARG A 485 -12.90 3.02 -20.99
CA ARG A 485 -11.88 3.85 -20.30
C ARG A 485 -10.43 3.41 -20.58
N ALA A 486 -10.21 2.23 -21.15
CA ALA A 486 -8.89 1.66 -21.37
C ALA A 486 -7.92 2.55 -22.17
N PRO A 487 -8.34 3.34 -23.19
CA PRO A 487 -7.45 4.26 -23.88
C PRO A 487 -6.91 5.42 -23.02
N GLN A 488 -7.58 5.77 -21.92
CA GLN A 488 -7.19 6.87 -21.03
C GLN A 488 -6.50 6.40 -19.73
N LEU A 489 -6.61 5.10 -19.40
CA LEU A 489 -6.20 4.51 -18.12
C LEU A 489 -5.04 3.51 -18.28
N ALA A 490 -4.07 3.82 -19.15
CA ALA A 490 -3.00 2.91 -19.51
C ALA A 490 -2.13 2.48 -18.31
N ALA A 491 -1.84 3.40 -17.38
CA ALA A 491 -1.03 3.10 -16.20
C ALA A 491 -1.79 2.28 -15.14
N LEU A 492 -3.11 2.49 -15.04
CA LEU A 492 -3.98 1.70 -14.15
C LEU A 492 -4.21 0.27 -14.67
N LEU A 493 -4.20 0.05 -15.99
CA LEU A 493 -4.41 -1.27 -16.60
C LEU A 493 -3.11 -2.04 -16.90
N GLN A 494 -1.95 -1.45 -16.58
CA GLN A 494 -0.65 -2.09 -16.74
C GLN A 494 -0.35 -3.01 -15.54
N ALA A 495 -0.34 -4.32 -15.80
CA ALA A 495 0.15 -5.30 -14.83
C ALA A 495 1.69 -5.28 -14.74
N HIS A 496 2.21 -5.48 -13.53
CA HIS A 496 3.65 -5.43 -13.24
C HIS A 496 4.25 -6.82 -13.02
N LEU A 497 3.47 -7.75 -12.49
CA LEU A 497 3.81 -9.16 -12.23
C LEU A 497 3.05 -10.09 -13.18
N GLY A 498 1.75 -9.89 -13.37
CA GLY A 498 0.86 -10.72 -14.22
C GLY A 498 0.71 -10.21 -15.66
N ASN A 499 -0.24 -10.78 -16.41
CA ASN A 499 -0.69 -10.25 -17.71
C ASN A 499 -1.56 -9.00 -17.51
N SER A 500 -1.44 -8.03 -18.42
CA SER A 500 -2.32 -6.86 -18.43
C SER A 500 -3.72 -7.24 -18.90
N ILE A 501 -4.74 -6.66 -18.26
CA ILE A 501 -6.15 -6.90 -18.60
C ILE A 501 -6.52 -6.23 -19.95
N ALA A 502 -5.77 -5.21 -20.35
CA ALA A 502 -5.89 -4.55 -21.63
C ALA A 502 -4.52 -4.39 -22.33
N GLU A 503 -4.53 -4.51 -23.65
CA GLU A 503 -3.38 -4.24 -24.52
C GLU A 503 -3.78 -3.19 -25.58
N ASN A 504 -2.93 -2.18 -25.79
CA ASN A 504 -3.18 -1.11 -26.77
C ASN A 504 -4.57 -0.44 -26.66
N GLY A 505 -5.09 -0.28 -25.43
CA GLY A 505 -6.42 0.28 -25.17
C GLY A 505 -7.60 -0.67 -25.44
N THR A 506 -7.33 -1.95 -25.70
CA THR A 506 -8.35 -3.00 -25.89
C THR A 506 -8.32 -3.98 -24.74
N VAL A 507 -9.46 -4.23 -24.09
CA VAL A 507 -9.60 -5.26 -23.05
C VAL A 507 -9.69 -6.62 -23.73
N THR A 508 -8.73 -7.49 -23.43
CA THR A 508 -8.61 -8.83 -24.03
C THR A 508 -9.30 -9.88 -23.15
N ARG A 509 -8.94 -9.87 -21.86
CA ARG A 509 -9.40 -10.80 -20.82
C ARG A 509 -10.90 -10.71 -20.56
N MET A 510 -11.55 -11.87 -20.46
CA MET A 510 -12.98 -12.09 -20.19
C MET A 510 -13.93 -11.32 -21.13
N SER A 511 -13.44 -10.93 -22.31
CA SER A 511 -14.15 -10.09 -23.30
C SER A 511 -15.50 -10.65 -23.73
N SER A 512 -15.67 -11.97 -23.74
CA SER A 512 -16.93 -12.65 -24.07
C SER A 512 -18.09 -12.32 -23.11
N LEU A 513 -17.82 -11.96 -21.85
CA LEU A 513 -18.88 -11.53 -20.91
C LEU A 513 -19.53 -10.20 -21.35
N ALA A 514 -18.77 -9.31 -21.98
CA ALA A 514 -19.31 -8.07 -22.52
C ALA A 514 -20.30 -8.32 -23.66
N THR A 515 -20.14 -9.39 -24.44
CA THR A 515 -21.05 -9.71 -25.55
C THR A 515 -22.47 -10.04 -25.07
N SER A 516 -22.62 -10.72 -23.93
CA SER A 516 -23.92 -11.06 -23.35
C SER A 516 -24.55 -9.94 -22.51
N ALA A 517 -23.75 -9.03 -21.95
CA ALA A 517 -24.25 -8.03 -21.01
C ALA A 517 -25.11 -6.92 -21.69
N PRO A 518 -25.98 -6.22 -20.92
CA PRO A 518 -26.71 -5.05 -21.39
C PRO A 518 -25.83 -3.94 -21.96
N ALA A 519 -26.42 -3.01 -22.73
CA ALA A 519 -25.73 -1.80 -23.16
C ALA A 519 -25.32 -0.94 -21.95
N LEU A 520 -24.15 -0.29 -22.05
CA LEU A 520 -23.70 0.69 -21.06
C LEU A 520 -24.51 1.98 -21.22
N ASP A 521 -25.26 2.36 -20.18
CA ASP A 521 -26.07 3.56 -20.12
C ASP A 521 -25.65 4.40 -18.90
N TRP A 522 -25.00 5.52 -19.19
CA TRP A 522 -24.54 6.47 -18.18
C TRP A 522 -25.70 7.12 -17.42
N ASN A 523 -26.83 7.36 -18.08
CA ASN A 523 -28.00 8.04 -17.51
C ASN A 523 -28.84 7.11 -16.62
N LYS A 524 -28.78 5.79 -16.84
CA LYS A 524 -29.45 4.79 -16.01
C LYS A 524 -28.77 4.69 -14.64
N LEU A 525 -29.24 5.43 -13.63
CA LEU A 525 -28.55 5.62 -12.36
C LEU A 525 -28.32 4.31 -11.56
N ASP A 526 -29.22 3.32 -11.66
CA ASP A 526 -29.09 2.00 -11.05
C ASP A 526 -28.07 1.09 -11.75
N GLN A 527 -27.60 1.44 -12.96
CA GLN A 527 -26.54 0.71 -13.65
C GLN A 527 -25.15 1.17 -13.20
N ILE A 528 -24.64 0.53 -12.14
CA ILE A 528 -23.29 0.74 -11.61
C ILE A 528 -22.34 -0.31 -12.20
N ALA A 529 -21.61 0.06 -13.26
CA ALA A 529 -20.72 -0.86 -13.98
C ALA A 529 -19.34 -1.03 -13.33
N ALA A 530 -18.82 0.02 -12.68
CA ALA A 530 -17.58 0.02 -11.91
C ALA A 530 -17.62 1.16 -10.88
N LEU A 531 -16.69 1.15 -9.93
CA LEU A 531 -16.59 2.09 -8.81
C LEU A 531 -15.33 2.95 -8.86
N PRO A 532 -15.28 4.08 -8.12
CA PRO A 532 -14.07 4.88 -7.93
C PRO A 532 -13.01 4.15 -7.08
N LEU A 533 -11.75 4.61 -7.22
CA LEU A 533 -10.59 4.04 -6.54
C LEU A 533 -10.51 4.46 -5.05
N GLY A 534 -10.12 3.51 -4.19
CA GLY A 534 -9.89 3.73 -2.76
C GLY A 534 -11.10 3.61 -1.85
N GLY A 535 -12.24 3.10 -2.35
CA GLY A 535 -13.51 3.08 -1.62
C GLY A 535 -13.77 1.83 -0.77
N ARG A 536 -13.10 0.70 -1.02
CA ARG A 536 -13.48 -0.62 -0.45
C ARG A 536 -12.42 -1.26 0.43
N VAL A 537 -11.13 -1.05 0.16
CA VAL A 537 -10.07 -1.68 0.95
C VAL A 537 -9.30 -0.65 1.78
N ARG A 538 -9.32 -0.82 3.10
CA ARG A 538 -8.52 -0.02 4.04
C ARG A 538 -7.22 -0.75 4.33
N LEU A 539 -6.12 -0.04 4.08
CA LEU A 539 -4.76 -0.46 4.39
C LEU A 539 -4.30 0.17 5.71
N ASN A 540 -3.84 -0.65 6.65
CA ASN A 540 -3.06 -0.18 7.79
C ASN A 540 -1.63 0.12 7.33
N ALA A 541 -1.26 1.40 7.28
CA ALA A 541 0.06 1.83 6.83
C ALA A 541 1.23 1.31 7.69
N TRP A 542 0.97 0.89 8.93
CA TRP A 542 2.01 0.47 9.85
C TRP A 542 2.45 -0.98 9.63
N ASP A 543 1.49 -1.91 9.64
CA ASP A 543 1.71 -3.37 9.57
C ASP A 543 1.19 -4.02 8.27
N ASN A 544 0.80 -3.21 7.28
CA ASN A 544 0.31 -3.60 5.95
C ASN A 544 -0.98 -4.43 5.90
N LYS A 545 -1.67 -4.64 7.03
CA LYS A 545 -2.93 -5.39 7.02
C LYS A 545 -4.01 -4.67 6.22
N VAL A 546 -4.84 -5.45 5.54
CA VAL A 546 -5.96 -4.97 4.73
C VAL A 546 -7.30 -5.46 5.27
N GLU A 547 -8.29 -4.58 5.29
CA GLU A 547 -9.66 -4.89 5.72
C GLU A 547 -10.70 -4.27 4.77
N MET A 548 -11.90 -4.87 4.69
CA MET A 548 -13.02 -4.30 3.95
C MET A 548 -13.61 -3.10 4.69
N VAL A 549 -13.75 -1.98 3.98
CA VAL A 549 -14.41 -0.76 4.44
C VAL A 549 -15.93 -0.97 4.48
N LYS A 550 -16.51 -0.84 5.67
CA LYS A 550 -17.97 -0.81 5.87
C LYS A 550 -18.51 0.60 5.68
N ALA A 551 -18.50 1.08 4.43
CA ALA A 551 -19.12 2.36 4.07
C ALA A 551 -20.64 2.22 3.92
N GLN A 552 -21.39 3.25 4.31
CA GLN A 552 -22.83 3.33 4.00
C GLN A 552 -23.00 3.74 2.53
N PRO A 553 -23.83 3.03 1.74
CA PRO A 553 -24.13 3.45 0.37
C PRO A 553 -24.76 4.84 0.35
N VAL A 554 -24.28 5.69 -0.56
CA VAL A 554 -24.86 7.01 -0.84
C VAL A 554 -25.65 6.92 -2.15
N ALA A 555 -26.81 7.58 -2.21
CA ALA A 555 -27.64 7.59 -3.40
C ALA A 555 -26.92 8.30 -4.56
N ILE A 556 -26.82 7.62 -5.71
CA ILE A 556 -26.38 8.20 -6.98
C ILE A 556 -27.51 9.09 -7.50
N THR A 557 -27.26 10.39 -7.63
CA THR A 557 -28.24 11.40 -8.07
C THR A 557 -28.02 11.82 -9.52
N SER A 558 -26.82 11.58 -10.06
CA SER A 558 -26.44 11.94 -11.43
C SER A 558 -25.50 10.89 -12.04
N ALA A 559 -25.38 10.88 -13.38
CA ALA A 559 -24.41 10.03 -14.09
C ALA A 559 -22.95 10.31 -13.65
N ARG A 560 -22.66 11.56 -13.27
CA ARG A 560 -21.35 11.99 -12.76
C ARG A 560 -20.99 11.34 -11.41
N ASP A 561 -21.97 11.01 -10.57
CA ASP A 561 -21.71 10.43 -9.25
C ASP A 561 -21.17 8.99 -9.33
N LYS A 562 -21.26 8.34 -10.52
CA LYS A 562 -20.78 6.96 -10.75
C LYS A 562 -19.25 6.83 -10.70
N MET A 563 -18.52 7.84 -11.19
CA MET A 563 -17.05 7.97 -11.10
C MET A 563 -16.23 6.67 -11.37
N PRO A 564 -16.51 5.86 -12.42
CA PRO A 564 -15.88 4.55 -12.57
C PRO A 564 -14.37 4.67 -12.86
N PHE A 565 -13.58 3.98 -12.04
CA PHE A 565 -12.12 4.02 -12.00
C PHE A 565 -11.51 5.39 -11.67
N GLU A 566 -12.31 6.37 -11.22
CA GLU A 566 -11.81 7.71 -10.95
C GLU A 566 -11.20 7.84 -9.56
N VAL A 567 -10.18 8.70 -9.46
CA VAL A 567 -9.62 9.15 -8.20
C VAL A 567 -10.61 10.04 -7.44
N THR A 568 -10.76 9.76 -6.14
CA THR A 568 -11.63 10.51 -5.21
C THR A 568 -10.86 11.04 -3.98
N PRO A 569 -11.37 12.08 -3.28
CA PRO A 569 -10.78 12.58 -2.04
C PRO A 569 -10.82 11.56 -0.89
N PHE A 570 -9.82 11.61 0.00
CA PHE A 570 -9.81 10.82 1.23
C PHE A 570 -10.57 11.52 2.36
N PHE A 571 -11.47 10.77 3.02
CA PHE A 571 -12.12 11.19 4.27
C PHE A 571 -12.22 10.03 5.27
N PRO A 572 -11.08 9.50 5.77
CA PRO A 572 -11.08 8.39 6.72
C PRO A 572 -11.75 8.79 8.05
N ARG A 573 -12.57 7.89 8.61
CA ARG A 573 -13.07 8.03 9.99
C ARG A 573 -11.90 7.85 10.95
N LEU A 574 -11.37 8.95 11.49
CA LEU A 574 -10.26 8.88 12.43
C LEU A 574 -10.72 8.26 13.76
N THR A 575 -9.87 7.40 14.29
CA THR A 575 -10.02 6.65 15.55
C THR A 575 -8.67 6.70 16.27
N ARG A 576 -8.67 6.52 17.59
CA ARG A 576 -7.45 6.52 18.40
C ARG A 576 -6.88 5.12 18.52
N PHE A 577 -5.56 5.02 18.64
CA PHE A 577 -4.85 3.76 18.88
C PHE A 577 -5.35 3.09 20.16
N GLY A 578 -5.58 1.77 20.11
CA GLY A 578 -6.09 1.01 21.26
C GLY A 578 -7.56 1.29 21.62
N ALA A 579 -8.25 2.19 20.91
CA ALA A 579 -9.69 2.30 21.03
C ALA A 579 -10.34 1.09 20.34
N ASN A 580 -10.70 0.08 21.13
CA ASN A 580 -11.59 -0.99 20.67
C ASN A 580 -12.82 -0.35 20.02
N SER A 581 -13.11 -0.72 18.78
CA SER A 581 -14.29 -0.26 18.06
C SER A 581 -15.54 -0.78 18.76
N VAL A 582 -16.07 0.01 19.69
CA VAL A 582 -17.44 -0.16 20.20
C VAL A 582 -18.33 -0.19 18.97
N PRO A 583 -19.07 -1.29 18.71
CA PRO A 583 -19.96 -1.35 17.56
C PRO A 583 -20.91 -0.17 17.65
N ALA A 584 -21.02 0.60 16.57
CA ALA A 584 -21.92 1.74 16.54
C ALA A 584 -23.34 1.23 16.83
N THR A 585 -23.84 1.49 18.03
CA THR A 585 -25.23 1.21 18.39
C THR A 585 -26.09 1.89 17.35
N THR A 586 -26.80 1.09 16.57
CA THR A 586 -27.78 1.57 15.61
C THR A 586 -28.77 2.47 16.35
N ALA A 587 -28.71 3.77 16.06
CA ALA A 587 -29.78 4.67 16.47
C ALA A 587 -31.09 4.09 15.91
N PRO A 588 -32.15 3.93 16.72
CA PRO A 588 -33.38 3.33 16.24
C PRO A 588 -33.91 4.19 15.11
N ALA A 589 -34.15 3.56 13.95
CA ALA A 589 -34.75 4.22 12.82
C ALA A 589 -36.12 4.75 13.25
N THR A 590 -36.27 6.08 13.29
CA THR A 590 -37.57 6.73 13.47
C THR A 590 -38.41 6.42 12.25
N THR A 591 -39.19 5.34 12.33
CA THR A 591 -40.22 5.02 11.36
C THR A 591 -41.18 6.19 11.28
N ALA A 592 -41.14 6.92 10.17
CA ALA A 592 -42.15 7.91 9.84
C ALA A 592 -43.47 7.19 9.60
N SER A 593 -44.24 7.00 10.67
CA SER A 593 -45.61 6.50 10.58
C SER A 593 -46.45 7.53 9.85
N SER A 594 -46.83 7.23 8.60
CA SER A 594 -47.83 7.97 7.87
C SER A 594 -49.17 7.87 8.58
N ALA A 595 -49.47 8.84 9.44
CA ALA A 595 -50.73 8.93 10.15
C ALA A 595 -51.86 9.15 9.14
N ASN A 596 -52.68 8.12 8.97
CA ASN A 596 -53.82 8.14 8.06
C ASN A 596 -54.90 9.08 8.63
N ALA A 597 -55.00 10.29 8.07
CA ALA A 597 -55.97 11.29 8.51
C ALA A 597 -57.39 10.85 8.14
N THR A 598 -58.11 10.27 9.12
CA THR A 598 -59.54 9.96 9.00
C THR A 598 -60.34 11.16 9.49
N PRO A 599 -61.24 11.76 8.68
CA PRO A 599 -61.99 12.93 9.11
C PRO A 599 -63.09 12.53 10.10
N SER A 600 -63.09 13.14 11.28
CA SER A 600 -64.23 13.06 12.21
C SER A 600 -65.26 14.14 11.84
N PRO A 601 -66.56 13.83 11.78
CA PRO A 601 -67.60 14.82 11.54
C PRO A 601 -68.06 15.47 12.85
N THR A 602 -68.41 16.76 12.83
CA THR A 602 -69.78 17.27 13.15
C THR A 602 -69.82 18.80 13.21
N ASN A 603 -70.96 19.33 12.76
CA ASN A 603 -71.58 20.65 13.05
C ASN A 603 -70.76 21.92 12.87
#